data_AF-A0A7Y3XC70-F1
#
_entry.id   AF-A0A7Y3XC70-F1
#
_cell.length_a   1.000
_cell.length_b   1.000
_cell.length_c   1.000
_cell.angle_alpha   90.00
_cell.angle_beta   90.00
_cell.angle_gamma   90.00
#
_symmetry.space_group_name_H-M   'P 1'
#
loop_
_entity.id
_entity.type
_entity.pdbx_description
1 polymer ?
#
loop_
_entity_poly.entity_id
_entity_poly.type
_entity_poly.pdbx_seq_one_letter_code
_entity_poly.pdbx_strand_id
1 'polypeptide(L)'
;MIQIGCCGFPVARQKYFDTFRVVELQQTFYQPPLSSTIQKWRNEAPPDFEYTLKAWQLITHEPSSPTYRRLKINIPQSKEKNYGSFKPTDEVYAAWEKTKAIADTLHAKVIVFQCPASFEPTGENKSNLKRFFYSMKSDRYIFAWEPRGRWGKKEIKTICKELNLIHCVDPFKSKPTFGSIRYYRLHGIGGYRYKYTQEDMNTLKNFVKEKIDIDVMFNNISMYDDALAFKRFFL
;
A
#
# COMPACT_ATOMS: atom_id res chain seq x y z
N MET A 1 0.04 18.02 6.00
CA MET A 1 -0.01 18.09 4.52
C MET A 1 -1.01 17.06 4.03
N ILE A 2 -1.76 17.33 2.96
CA ILE A 2 -2.68 16.36 2.36
C ILE A 2 -2.19 16.03 0.96
N GLN A 3 -1.78 14.79 0.73
CA GLN A 3 -1.40 14.29 -0.58
C GLN A 3 -2.55 13.47 -1.15
N ILE A 4 -2.93 13.77 -2.39
CA ILE A 4 -4.07 13.13 -3.07
C ILE A 4 -3.54 12.50 -4.35
N GLY A 5 -3.82 11.21 -4.53
CA GLY A 5 -3.38 10.45 -5.69
C GLY A 5 -4.20 9.19 -5.92
N CYS A 6 -3.63 8.30 -6.71
CA CYS A 6 -4.28 7.08 -7.18
C CYS A 6 -3.39 5.86 -6.92
N CYS A 7 -4.06 4.71 -6.82
CA CYS A 7 -3.44 3.41 -6.82
C CYS A 7 -3.10 2.97 -8.25
N GLY A 8 -2.01 3.54 -8.77
CA GLY A 8 -1.51 3.33 -10.12
C GLY A 8 -1.81 4.53 -11.03
N PHE A 9 -1.43 4.41 -12.29
CA PHE A 9 -1.65 5.45 -13.30
C PHE A 9 -2.91 5.13 -14.11
N PRO A 10 -4.08 5.74 -13.81
CA PRO A 10 -5.32 5.55 -14.59
C PRO A 10 -5.30 6.26 -15.96
N VAL A 11 -4.34 7.16 -16.17
CA VAL A 11 -4.13 7.92 -17.40
C VAL A 11 -2.65 7.90 -17.77
N ALA A 12 -2.29 8.46 -18.93
CA ALA A 12 -0.89 8.60 -19.33
C ALA A 12 -0.07 9.34 -18.25
N ARG A 13 1.15 8.85 -17.97
CA ARG A 13 1.99 9.35 -16.86
C ARG A 13 2.24 10.85 -16.93
N GLN A 14 2.49 11.42 -18.11
CA GLN A 14 2.67 12.87 -18.27
C GLN A 14 1.46 13.65 -17.75
N LYS A 15 0.25 13.32 -18.23
CA LYS A 15 -1.01 13.91 -17.76
C LYS A 15 -1.20 13.72 -16.26
N TYR A 16 -0.79 12.58 -15.72
CA TYR A 16 -0.88 12.30 -14.30
C TYR A 16 0.04 13.20 -13.47
N PHE A 17 1.30 13.37 -13.89
CA PHE A 17 2.29 14.22 -13.23
C PHE A 17 1.89 15.70 -13.22
N ASP A 18 1.20 16.15 -14.27
CA ASP A 18 0.66 17.52 -14.33
C ASP A 18 -0.49 17.73 -13.32
N THR A 19 -1.13 16.64 -12.88
CA THR A 19 -2.36 16.68 -12.06
C THR A 19 -2.11 16.34 -10.59
N PHE A 20 -1.30 15.33 -10.29
CA PHE A 20 -1.07 14.83 -8.94
C PHE A 20 0.43 14.78 -8.62
N ARG A 21 0.76 14.84 -7.33
CA ARG A 21 2.15 14.81 -6.84
C ARG A 21 2.55 13.47 -6.22
N VAL A 22 1.63 12.51 -6.16
CA VAL A 22 1.85 11.21 -5.54
C VAL A 22 1.14 10.10 -6.30
N VAL A 23 1.72 8.90 -6.34
CA VAL A 23 1.08 7.68 -6.84
C VAL A 23 1.47 6.46 -6.02
N GLU A 24 0.53 5.55 -5.77
CA GLU A 24 0.82 4.22 -5.22
C GLU A 24 0.98 3.18 -6.33
N LEU A 25 2.19 2.67 -6.52
CA LEU A 25 2.45 1.63 -7.51
C LEU A 25 1.86 0.29 -7.08
N GLN A 26 0.90 -0.20 -7.88
CA GLN A 26 0.28 -1.51 -7.69
C GLN A 26 0.99 -2.63 -8.44
N GLN A 27 1.72 -2.34 -9.51
CA GLN A 27 2.35 -3.38 -10.34
C GLN A 27 3.40 -4.18 -9.57
N THR A 28 4.12 -3.51 -8.66
CA THR A 28 5.13 -4.10 -7.75
C THR A 28 4.56 -5.22 -6.90
N PHE A 29 3.27 -5.15 -6.53
CA PHE A 29 2.59 -6.20 -5.79
C PHE A 29 2.44 -7.49 -6.60
N TYR A 30 2.20 -7.42 -7.89
CA TYR A 30 1.99 -8.61 -8.71
C TYR A 30 3.32 -9.19 -9.20
N GLN A 31 4.11 -8.33 -9.84
CA GLN A 31 5.39 -8.68 -10.43
C GLN A 31 6.30 -7.43 -10.42
N PRO A 32 7.39 -7.45 -9.64
CA PRO A 32 8.45 -6.45 -9.70
C PRO A 32 8.85 -6.17 -11.15
N PRO A 33 8.75 -4.90 -11.60
CA PRO A 33 9.26 -4.48 -12.90
C PRO A 33 10.79 -4.63 -12.99
N LEU A 34 11.33 -4.52 -14.21
CA LEU A 34 12.76 -4.47 -14.42
C LEU A 34 13.35 -3.18 -13.81
N SER A 35 14.59 -3.24 -13.35
CA SER A 35 15.31 -2.08 -12.81
C SER A 35 15.30 -0.90 -13.80
N SER A 36 15.50 -1.16 -15.09
CA SER A 36 15.43 -0.15 -16.16
C SER A 36 14.05 0.49 -16.29
N THR A 37 12.95 -0.26 -16.09
CA THR A 37 11.60 0.29 -16.04
C THR A 37 11.42 1.22 -14.85
N ILE A 38 11.94 0.84 -13.67
CA ILE A 38 11.84 1.67 -12.46
C ILE A 38 12.65 2.96 -12.59
N GLN A 39 13.88 2.88 -13.09
CA GLN A 39 14.72 4.05 -13.37
C GLN A 39 14.06 4.99 -14.36
N LYS A 40 13.46 4.44 -15.43
CA LYS A 40 12.69 5.24 -16.40
C LYS A 40 11.54 5.97 -15.72
N TRP A 41 10.76 5.32 -14.85
CA TRP A 41 9.69 6.00 -14.12
C TRP A 41 10.21 7.13 -13.22
N ARG A 42 11.31 6.90 -12.47
CA ARG A 42 11.92 7.95 -11.65
C ARG A 42 12.40 9.15 -12.48
N ASN A 43 12.96 8.90 -13.66
CA ASN A 43 13.47 9.94 -14.56
C ASN A 43 12.36 10.72 -15.28
N GLU A 44 11.23 10.09 -15.57
CA GLU A 44 10.06 10.75 -16.17
C GLU A 44 9.32 11.66 -15.19
N ALA A 45 9.40 11.37 -13.88
CA ALA A 45 8.65 12.09 -12.86
C ALA A 45 9.32 13.42 -12.47
N PRO A 46 8.54 14.47 -12.15
CA PRO A 46 9.07 15.70 -11.58
C PRO A 46 9.92 15.46 -10.31
N PRO A 47 10.89 16.34 -9.98
CA PRO A 47 11.74 16.17 -8.80
C PRO A 47 10.99 16.03 -7.48
N ASP A 48 9.87 16.76 -7.34
CA ASP A 48 9.00 16.79 -6.16
C ASP A 48 7.92 15.70 -6.16
N PHE A 49 7.88 14.84 -7.20
CA PHE A 49 6.89 13.78 -7.29
C PHE A 49 7.24 12.60 -6.37
N GLU A 50 6.25 12.19 -5.58
CA GLU A 50 6.37 11.12 -4.59
C GLU A 50 5.84 9.79 -5.13
N TYR A 51 6.62 8.74 -4.91
CA TYR A 51 6.17 7.37 -5.11
C TYR A 51 5.86 6.73 -3.77
N THR A 52 4.78 5.97 -3.74
CA THR A 52 4.55 4.92 -2.75
C THR A 52 4.41 3.61 -3.51
N LEU A 53 4.58 2.48 -2.84
CA LEU A 53 4.43 1.20 -3.52
C LEU A 53 3.82 0.16 -2.62
N LYS A 54 3.09 -0.75 -3.25
CA LYS A 54 2.61 -1.95 -2.59
C LYS A 54 3.69 -3.02 -2.64
N ALA A 55 4.02 -3.58 -1.48
CA ALA A 55 5.04 -4.62 -1.35
C ALA A 55 4.69 -5.85 -2.19
N TRP A 56 5.70 -6.60 -2.64
CA TRP A 56 5.48 -7.77 -3.49
C TRP A 56 4.62 -8.82 -2.77
N GLN A 57 3.63 -9.38 -3.47
CA GLN A 57 2.66 -10.34 -2.91
C GLN A 57 3.29 -11.53 -2.21
N LEU A 58 4.50 -11.93 -2.60
CA LEU A 58 5.23 -13.05 -1.99
C LEU A 58 5.50 -12.88 -0.50
N ILE A 59 5.47 -11.64 0.00
CA ILE A 59 5.63 -11.31 1.42
C ILE A 59 4.35 -11.59 2.20
N THR A 60 3.19 -11.20 1.65
CA THR A 60 1.93 -11.15 2.42
C THR A 60 0.91 -12.22 2.03
N HIS A 61 0.96 -12.73 0.80
CA HIS A 61 0.01 -13.69 0.26
C HIS A 61 0.69 -15.03 0.01
N GLU A 62 -0.01 -16.12 0.32
CA GLU A 62 0.45 -17.47 0.00
C GLU A 62 0.13 -17.84 -1.46
N PRO A 63 0.82 -18.82 -2.07
CA PRO A 63 0.65 -19.19 -3.49
C PRO A 63 -0.75 -19.61 -3.91
N SER A 64 -1.58 -20.04 -2.96
CA SER A 64 -3.00 -20.35 -3.17
C SER A 64 -3.84 -19.11 -3.52
N SER A 65 -3.31 -17.89 -3.32
CA SER A 65 -4.02 -16.66 -3.66
C SER A 65 -4.24 -16.54 -5.18
N PRO A 66 -5.44 -16.16 -5.65
CA PRO A 66 -5.71 -15.93 -7.08
C PRO A 66 -4.78 -14.91 -7.74
N THR A 67 -4.16 -14.03 -6.95
CA THR A 67 -3.22 -13.00 -7.41
C THR A 67 -1.91 -13.56 -7.98
N TYR A 68 -1.54 -14.81 -7.62
CA TYR A 68 -0.37 -15.49 -8.15
C TYR A 68 -0.49 -15.83 -9.64
N ARG A 69 -1.70 -15.83 -10.22
CA ARG A 69 -1.89 -15.94 -11.69
C ARG A 69 -1.22 -14.81 -12.47
N ARG A 70 -0.90 -13.70 -11.82
CA ARG A 70 -0.20 -12.54 -12.41
C ARG A 70 1.30 -12.54 -12.14
N LEU A 71 1.80 -13.50 -11.38
CA LEU A 71 3.22 -13.68 -11.12
C LEU A 71 3.88 -14.30 -12.35
N LYS A 72 5.03 -13.76 -12.77
CA LYS A 72 5.75 -14.26 -13.96
C LYS A 72 6.86 -15.25 -13.63
N ILE A 73 7.18 -15.42 -12.34
CA ILE A 73 8.18 -16.40 -11.89
C ILE A 73 7.50 -17.72 -11.57
N ASN A 74 8.19 -18.82 -11.86
CA ASN A 74 7.75 -20.14 -11.44
C ASN A 74 8.08 -20.36 -9.97
N ILE A 75 7.13 -20.87 -9.20
CA ILE A 75 7.35 -21.27 -7.81
C ILE A 75 7.42 -22.80 -7.77
N PRO A 76 8.57 -23.37 -7.37
CA PRO A 76 8.66 -24.82 -7.18
C PRO A 76 7.66 -25.28 -6.12
N GLN A 77 6.94 -26.37 -6.39
CA GLN A 77 5.95 -26.93 -5.46
C GLN A 77 6.53 -27.18 -4.06
N SER A 78 7.80 -27.61 -3.98
CA SER A 78 8.53 -27.84 -2.72
C SER A 78 8.73 -26.57 -1.88
N LYS A 79 8.63 -25.39 -2.48
CA LYS A 79 8.84 -24.08 -1.84
C LYS A 79 7.54 -23.32 -1.57
N GLU A 80 6.38 -23.78 -2.04
CA GLU A 80 5.12 -23.04 -1.90
C GLU A 80 4.81 -22.63 -0.46
N LYS A 81 5.07 -23.53 0.49
CA LYS A 81 4.85 -23.29 1.93
C LYS A 81 5.69 -22.15 2.51
N ASN A 82 6.79 -21.77 1.86
CA ASN A 82 7.73 -20.78 2.35
C ASN A 82 7.26 -19.33 2.13
N TYR A 83 6.27 -19.10 1.25
CA TYR A 83 5.81 -17.76 0.88
C TYR A 83 4.63 -17.27 1.74
N GLY A 84 4.42 -15.95 1.73
CA GLY A 84 3.28 -15.30 2.36
C GLY A 84 3.39 -15.15 3.87
N SER A 85 2.38 -14.51 4.46
CA SER A 85 2.18 -14.41 5.91
C SER A 85 3.40 -13.91 6.70
N PHE A 86 4.27 -13.12 6.06
CA PHE A 86 5.51 -12.58 6.63
C PHE A 86 6.44 -13.66 7.21
N LYS A 87 6.37 -14.89 6.66
CA LYS A 87 7.14 -16.02 7.18
C LYS A 87 8.64 -15.67 7.19
N PRO A 88 9.39 -16.09 8.24
CA PRO A 88 10.82 -15.84 8.33
C PRO A 88 11.59 -16.85 7.45
N THR A 89 11.40 -16.75 6.14
CA THR A 89 12.02 -17.62 5.13
C THR A 89 12.87 -16.79 4.17
N ASP A 90 13.88 -17.42 3.59
CA ASP A 90 14.74 -16.78 2.59
C ASP A 90 13.93 -16.25 1.40
N GLU A 91 12.86 -16.96 1.01
CA GLU A 91 11.97 -16.53 -0.07
C GLU A 91 11.24 -15.20 0.24
N VAL A 92 10.73 -15.04 1.46
CA VAL A 92 10.04 -13.81 1.89
C VAL A 92 11.04 -12.67 2.05
N TYR A 93 12.23 -12.93 2.60
CA TYR A 93 13.28 -11.92 2.72
C TYR A 93 13.83 -11.50 1.36
N ALA A 94 13.99 -12.43 0.40
CA ALA A 94 14.37 -12.09 -0.97
C ALA A 94 13.29 -11.24 -1.66
N ALA A 95 12.00 -11.51 -1.40
CA ALA A 95 10.92 -10.68 -1.91
C ALA A 95 10.93 -9.27 -1.32
N TRP A 96 11.31 -9.14 -0.04
CA TRP A 96 11.55 -7.85 0.59
C TRP A 96 12.72 -7.10 -0.04
N GLU A 97 13.89 -7.72 -0.22
CA GLU A 97 15.04 -7.02 -0.82
C GLU A 97 14.73 -6.51 -2.24
N LYS A 98 13.95 -7.25 -3.04
CA LYS A 98 13.45 -6.73 -4.32
C LYS A 98 12.48 -5.55 -4.18
N THR A 99 11.58 -5.61 -3.20
CA THR A 99 10.66 -4.50 -2.90
C THR A 99 11.45 -3.24 -2.49
N LYS A 100 12.43 -3.42 -1.61
CA LYS A 100 13.33 -2.38 -1.10
C LYS A 100 14.17 -1.76 -2.22
N ALA A 101 14.75 -2.55 -3.11
CA ALA A 101 15.52 -2.03 -4.26
C ALA A 101 14.66 -1.14 -5.18
N ILE A 102 13.39 -1.48 -5.37
CA ILE A 102 12.45 -0.63 -6.12
C ILE A 102 12.16 0.66 -5.34
N ALA A 103 11.90 0.55 -4.03
CA ALA A 103 11.65 1.71 -3.18
C ALA A 103 12.83 2.70 -3.22
N ASP A 104 14.06 2.18 -3.09
CA ASP A 104 15.28 2.97 -3.16
C ASP A 104 15.42 3.68 -4.52
N THR A 105 15.21 2.97 -5.63
CA THR A 105 15.34 3.57 -6.97
C THR A 105 14.31 4.67 -7.22
N LEU A 106 13.10 4.55 -6.66
CA LEU A 106 12.04 5.55 -6.83
C LEU A 106 12.11 6.70 -5.81
N HIS A 107 12.96 6.57 -4.78
CA HIS A 107 12.91 7.35 -3.55
C HIS A 107 11.51 7.29 -2.89
N ALA A 108 10.91 6.09 -2.89
CA ALA A 108 9.58 5.89 -2.33
C ALA A 108 9.61 5.96 -0.80
N LYS A 109 8.71 6.75 -0.21
CA LYS A 109 8.64 6.95 1.25
C LYS A 109 7.77 5.90 1.94
N VAL A 110 6.62 5.56 1.35
CA VAL A 110 5.65 4.64 1.96
C VAL A 110 5.65 3.29 1.22
N ILE A 111 5.71 2.20 2.00
CA ILE A 111 5.56 0.83 1.49
C ILE A 111 4.33 0.18 2.14
N VAL A 112 3.37 -0.21 1.30
CA VAL A 112 2.09 -0.79 1.73
C VAL A 112 2.15 -2.32 1.76
N PHE A 113 1.91 -2.90 2.93
CA PHE A 113 1.78 -4.33 3.18
C PHE A 113 0.30 -4.69 3.36
N GLN A 114 -0.41 -4.81 2.24
CA GLN A 114 -1.78 -5.30 2.25
C GLN A 114 -1.80 -6.82 2.47
N CYS A 115 -2.56 -7.26 3.45
CA CYS A 115 -2.73 -8.68 3.77
C CYS A 115 -4.04 -9.24 3.15
N PRO A 116 -4.10 -10.55 2.85
CA PRO A 116 -5.35 -11.21 2.49
C PRO A 116 -6.26 -11.39 3.71
N ALA A 117 -7.54 -11.70 3.46
CA ALA A 117 -8.48 -12.06 4.53
C ALA A 117 -8.11 -13.35 5.27
N SER A 118 -7.33 -14.24 4.64
CA SER A 118 -6.82 -15.46 5.28
C SER A 118 -5.71 -15.20 6.30
N PHE A 119 -5.11 -14.00 6.31
CA PHE A 119 -4.11 -13.63 7.32
C PHE A 119 -4.82 -13.21 8.62
N GLU A 120 -5.10 -14.20 9.46
CA GLU A 120 -5.84 -14.09 10.71
C GLU A 120 -4.92 -13.84 11.92
N PRO A 121 -5.44 -13.35 13.07
CA PRO A 121 -4.64 -13.02 14.26
C PRO A 121 -4.18 -14.24 15.08
N THR A 122 -3.54 -15.21 14.44
CA THR A 122 -2.94 -16.37 15.10
C THR A 122 -1.63 -16.00 15.81
N GLY A 123 -1.21 -16.81 16.79
CA GLY A 123 0.09 -16.62 17.45
C GLY A 123 1.27 -16.66 16.48
N GLU A 124 1.21 -17.58 15.52
CA GLU A 124 2.21 -17.71 14.46
C GLU A 124 2.28 -16.46 13.57
N ASN A 125 1.14 -15.98 13.06
CA ASN A 125 1.10 -14.80 12.19
C ASN A 125 1.63 -13.54 12.91
N LYS A 126 1.33 -13.37 14.20
CA LYS A 126 1.88 -12.28 15.00
C LYS A 126 3.39 -12.42 15.18
N SER A 127 3.88 -13.63 15.45
CA SER A 127 5.32 -13.90 15.58
C SER A 127 6.06 -13.60 14.27
N ASN A 128 5.52 -14.06 13.14
CA ASN A 128 6.06 -13.81 11.80
C ASN A 128 6.10 -12.31 11.48
N LEU A 129 4.99 -11.61 11.68
CA LEU A 129 4.90 -10.16 11.47
C LEU A 129 5.97 -9.40 12.27
N LYS A 130 6.13 -9.75 13.56
CA LYS A 130 7.15 -9.14 14.44
C LYS A 130 8.56 -9.41 13.94
N ARG A 131 8.90 -10.68 13.68
CA ARG A 131 10.23 -11.08 13.18
C ARG A 131 10.59 -10.37 11.88
N PHE A 132 9.64 -10.32 10.95
CA PHE A 132 9.78 -9.64 9.67
C PHE A 132 10.10 -8.16 9.87
N PHE A 133 9.24 -7.40 10.56
CA PHE A 133 9.47 -5.95 10.69
C PHE A 133 10.66 -5.59 11.59
N TYR A 134 10.99 -6.41 12.61
CA TYR A 134 12.21 -6.21 13.39
C TYR A 134 13.49 -6.39 12.57
N SER A 135 13.48 -7.31 11.59
CA SER A 135 14.63 -7.49 10.68
C SER A 135 14.77 -6.35 9.65
N MET A 136 13.75 -5.51 9.47
CA MET A 136 13.65 -4.50 8.42
C MET A 136 13.70 -3.07 8.92
N LYS A 137 14.13 -2.86 10.17
CA LYS A 137 14.25 -1.53 10.77
C LYS A 137 14.99 -0.60 9.82
N SER A 138 14.33 0.48 9.44
CA SER A 138 14.82 1.48 8.52
C SER A 138 14.19 2.81 8.86
N ASP A 139 15.02 3.84 9.06
CA ASP A 139 14.53 5.22 9.25
C ASP A 139 14.14 5.88 7.92
N ARG A 140 14.34 5.19 6.79
CA ARG A 140 14.05 5.70 5.45
C ARG A 140 12.62 5.49 4.98
N TYR A 141 11.91 4.50 5.53
CA TYR A 141 10.58 4.13 5.04
C TYR A 141 9.53 4.25 6.12
N ILE A 142 8.32 4.58 5.69
CA ILE A 142 7.10 4.45 6.48
C ILE A 142 6.40 3.18 6.02
N PHE A 143 6.23 2.23 6.94
CA PHE A 143 5.55 0.97 6.63
C PHE A 143 4.06 1.07 6.95
N ALA A 144 3.24 0.85 5.93
CA ALA A 144 1.79 0.91 6.02
C ALA A 144 1.19 -0.49 6.01
N TRP A 145 0.53 -0.89 7.09
CA TRP A 145 -0.08 -2.21 7.20
C TRP A 145 -1.59 -2.12 6.98
N GLU A 146 -2.09 -2.88 6.00
CA GLU A 146 -3.53 -3.01 5.74
C GLU A 146 -3.98 -4.45 6.02
N PRO A 147 -4.40 -4.74 7.26
CA PRO A 147 -4.98 -6.04 7.61
C PRO A 147 -6.38 -6.19 7.01
N ARG A 148 -6.66 -7.37 6.43
CA ARG A 148 -8.01 -7.72 5.90
C ARG A 148 -8.63 -8.94 6.59
N GLY A 149 -7.88 -9.66 7.41
CA GLY A 149 -8.40 -10.71 8.28
C GLY A 149 -9.15 -10.12 9.49
N ARG A 150 -9.64 -10.99 10.36
CA ARG A 150 -10.46 -10.62 11.54
C ARG A 150 -9.61 -10.13 12.72
N TRP A 151 -8.83 -9.07 12.49
CA TRP A 151 -8.00 -8.43 13.50
C TRP A 151 -8.82 -7.48 14.38
N GLY A 152 -8.62 -7.54 15.70
CA GLY A 152 -9.28 -6.63 16.64
C GLY A 152 -8.66 -5.23 16.64
N LYS A 153 -9.46 -4.16 16.80
CA LYS A 153 -8.96 -2.76 16.82
C LYS A 153 -7.82 -2.53 17.84
N LYS A 154 -7.95 -3.09 19.05
CA LYS A 154 -6.90 -2.99 20.10
C LYS A 154 -5.62 -3.69 19.67
N GLU A 155 -5.73 -4.86 19.07
CA GLU A 155 -4.60 -5.65 18.61
C GLU A 155 -3.86 -4.98 17.45
N ILE A 156 -4.59 -4.47 16.44
CA ILE A 156 -4.00 -3.67 15.36
C ILE A 156 -3.22 -2.50 15.95
N LYS A 157 -3.82 -1.76 16.89
CA LYS A 157 -3.17 -0.61 17.55
C LYS A 157 -1.88 -1.02 18.25
N THR A 158 -1.91 -2.14 19.01
CA THR A 158 -0.73 -2.66 19.72
C THR A 158 0.39 -3.02 18.75
N ILE A 159 0.08 -3.78 17.69
CA ILE A 159 1.06 -4.21 16.69
C ILE A 159 1.65 -2.99 15.96
N CYS A 160 0.81 -2.07 15.48
CA CYS A 160 1.28 -0.87 14.79
C CYS A 160 2.18 -0.02 15.69
N LYS A 161 1.84 0.11 16.98
CA LYS A 161 2.68 0.85 17.94
C LYS A 161 4.01 0.14 18.19
N GLU A 162 3.99 -1.17 18.42
CA GLU A 162 5.20 -1.97 18.71
C GLU A 162 6.18 -1.96 17.54
N LEU A 163 5.67 -2.10 16.31
CA LEU A 163 6.47 -2.25 15.10
C LEU A 163 6.65 -0.94 14.32
N ASN A 164 6.19 0.19 14.87
CA ASN A 164 6.20 1.51 14.23
C ASN A 164 5.55 1.51 12.82
N LEU A 165 4.42 0.83 12.68
CA LEU A 165 3.64 0.78 11.43
C LEU A 165 2.54 1.83 11.45
N ILE A 166 2.15 2.33 10.29
CA ILE A 166 0.89 3.08 10.14
C ILE A 166 -0.25 2.12 9.80
N HIS A 167 -1.41 2.33 10.41
CA HIS A 167 -2.61 1.57 10.08
C HIS A 167 -3.24 2.13 8.80
N CYS A 168 -3.01 1.44 7.69
CA CYS A 168 -3.59 1.76 6.39
C CYS A 168 -5.05 1.29 6.33
N VAL A 169 -5.97 2.18 6.02
CA VAL A 169 -7.41 1.92 6.08
C VAL A 169 -8.16 2.52 4.89
N ASP A 170 -9.33 1.98 4.60
CA ASP A 170 -10.39 2.74 3.93
C ASP A 170 -11.17 3.49 5.03
N PRO A 171 -11.14 4.83 5.07
CA PRO A 171 -11.75 5.59 6.16
C PRO A 171 -13.28 5.47 6.20
N PHE A 172 -13.92 5.08 5.09
CA PHE A 172 -15.35 4.78 5.06
C PHE A 172 -15.70 3.43 5.70
N LYS A 173 -14.71 2.55 5.91
CA LYS A 173 -14.91 1.23 6.52
C LYS A 173 -14.45 1.19 7.97
N SER A 174 -13.35 1.88 8.28
CA SER A 174 -12.75 1.84 9.61
C SER A 174 -11.94 3.09 9.91
N LYS A 175 -11.95 3.51 11.17
CA LYS A 175 -11.07 4.58 11.65
C LYS A 175 -9.63 4.06 11.82
N PRO A 176 -8.61 4.84 11.44
CA PRO A 176 -7.21 4.51 11.71
C PRO A 176 -6.98 4.43 13.23
N THR A 177 -6.07 3.55 13.67
CA THR A 177 -5.86 3.28 15.11
C THR A 177 -4.50 3.76 15.62
N PHE A 178 -3.51 3.86 14.74
CA PHE A 178 -2.15 4.31 15.03
C PHE A 178 -1.44 4.70 13.72
N GLY A 179 -0.43 5.55 13.82
CA GLY A 179 0.46 5.92 12.72
C GLY A 179 0.97 7.36 12.85
N SER A 180 2.21 7.58 12.43
CA SER A 180 2.85 8.90 12.32
C SER A 180 2.19 9.77 11.24
N ILE A 181 1.60 9.14 10.22
CA ILE A 181 0.75 9.74 9.20
C ILE A 181 -0.59 8.99 9.11
N ARG A 182 -1.52 9.50 8.30
CA ARG A 182 -2.69 8.75 7.84
C ARG A 182 -2.48 8.31 6.40
N TYR A 183 -2.84 7.07 6.11
CA TYR A 183 -2.76 6.53 4.76
C TYR A 183 -4.08 5.86 4.41
N TYR A 184 -4.85 6.55 3.60
CA TYR A 184 -6.19 6.15 3.20
C TYR A 184 -6.15 5.51 1.81
N ARG A 185 -6.66 4.28 1.71
CA ARG A 185 -6.84 3.56 0.43
C ARG A 185 -8.32 3.37 0.16
N LEU A 186 -8.85 4.14 -0.77
CA LEU A 186 -10.28 4.23 -1.07
C LEU A 186 -10.64 3.24 -2.18
N HIS A 187 -11.29 2.14 -1.81
CA HIS A 187 -11.61 1.06 -2.75
C HIS A 187 -13.02 1.18 -3.35
N GLY A 188 -13.72 2.30 -3.10
CA GLY A 188 -15.14 2.47 -3.39
C GLY A 188 -16.05 1.90 -2.30
N ILE A 189 -17.15 2.59 -2.02
CA ILE A 189 -18.16 2.14 -1.04
C ILE A 189 -18.91 0.94 -1.64
N GLY A 190 -18.82 -0.22 -0.98
CA GLY A 190 -19.37 -1.47 -1.52
C GLY A 190 -18.56 -2.11 -2.65
N GLY A 191 -17.50 -1.47 -3.16
CA GLY A 191 -16.54 -2.08 -4.09
C GLY A 191 -16.00 -1.14 -5.17
N TYR A 192 -15.04 -1.65 -5.96
CA TYR A 192 -14.24 -0.86 -6.90
C TYR A 192 -15.02 -0.17 -8.03
N ARG A 193 -16.24 -0.60 -8.34
CA ARG A 193 -17.10 0.03 -9.35
C ARG A 193 -17.80 1.29 -8.84
N TYR A 194 -17.78 1.52 -7.54
CA TYR A 194 -18.42 2.68 -6.94
C TYR A 194 -17.72 3.96 -7.38
N LYS A 195 -18.52 4.96 -7.74
CA LYS A 195 -18.08 6.32 -8.03
C LYS A 195 -18.50 7.21 -6.88
N TYR A 196 -17.53 7.91 -6.29
CA TYR A 196 -17.79 8.74 -5.12
C TYR A 196 -18.67 9.95 -5.48
N THR A 197 -19.68 10.20 -4.64
CA THR A 197 -20.59 11.33 -4.79
C THR A 197 -20.02 12.59 -4.14
N GLN A 198 -20.64 13.74 -4.40
CA GLN A 198 -20.29 15.00 -3.74
C GLN A 198 -20.44 14.91 -2.21
N GLU A 199 -21.45 14.17 -1.72
CA GLU A 199 -21.67 13.94 -0.30
C GLU A 199 -20.55 13.09 0.32
N ASP A 200 -20.09 12.05 -0.39
CA ASP A 200 -18.94 11.27 0.05
C ASP A 200 -17.68 12.12 0.10
N MET A 201 -17.45 13.02 -0.86
CA MET A 201 -16.30 13.93 -0.86
C MET A 201 -16.34 14.91 0.32
N ASN A 202 -17.52 15.43 0.67
CA ASN A 202 -17.70 16.24 1.88
C ASN A 202 -17.40 15.44 3.15
N THR A 203 -17.81 14.17 3.18
CA THR A 203 -17.50 13.25 4.28
C THR A 203 -16.00 12.98 4.37
N LEU A 204 -15.34 12.70 3.25
CA LEU A 204 -13.90 12.51 3.17
C LEU A 204 -13.13 13.76 3.59
N LYS A 205 -13.63 14.96 3.24
CA LYS A 205 -13.06 16.24 3.70
C LYS A 205 -13.05 16.32 5.23
N ASN A 206 -14.06 15.77 5.90
CA ASN A 206 -14.06 15.70 7.37
C ASN A 206 -13.02 14.73 7.92
N PHE A 207 -12.76 13.60 7.24
CA PHE A 207 -11.73 12.63 7.65
C PHE A 207 -10.30 13.16 7.53
N VAL A 208 -10.07 14.19 6.71
CA VAL A 208 -8.75 14.78 6.50
C VAL A 208 -8.52 16.11 7.24
N LYS A 209 -9.41 16.46 8.18
CA LYS A 209 -9.24 17.67 9.03
C LYS A 209 -8.21 17.53 10.14
N GLU A 210 -7.70 16.32 10.38
CA GLU A 210 -6.69 16.08 11.41
C GLU A 210 -5.40 16.86 11.11
N LYS A 211 -4.77 17.44 12.14
CA LYS A 211 -3.47 18.14 12.02
C LYS A 211 -2.31 17.15 11.97
N ILE A 212 -2.33 16.27 10.98
CA ILE A 212 -1.32 15.23 10.70
C ILE A 212 -1.13 15.15 9.18
N ASP A 213 -0.03 14.56 8.71
CA ASP A 213 0.12 14.29 7.29
C ASP A 213 -0.82 13.16 6.85
N ILE A 214 -1.46 13.33 5.69
CA ILE A 214 -2.51 12.43 5.19
C ILE A 214 -2.31 12.16 3.72
N ASP A 215 -2.14 10.89 3.39
CA ASP A 215 -2.11 10.37 2.03
C ASP A 215 -3.48 9.78 1.69
N VAL A 216 -4.09 10.25 0.60
CA VAL A 216 -5.41 9.81 0.13
C VAL A 216 -5.25 9.18 -1.26
N MET A 217 -5.31 7.85 -1.31
CA MET A 217 -5.11 7.06 -2.52
C MET A 217 -6.42 6.45 -3.00
N PHE A 218 -6.94 6.95 -4.11
CA PHE A 218 -8.12 6.40 -4.78
C PHE A 218 -7.76 5.13 -5.55
N ASN A 219 -8.54 4.06 -5.37
CA ASN A 219 -8.29 2.74 -5.96
C ASN A 219 -9.53 2.15 -6.64
N ASN A 220 -10.58 2.93 -6.85
CA ASN A 220 -11.77 2.53 -7.59
C ASN A 220 -11.62 2.78 -9.11
N ILE A 221 -12.56 2.31 -9.93
CA ILE A 221 -12.45 2.37 -11.41
C ILE A 221 -12.41 3.82 -11.92
N SER A 222 -13.14 4.74 -11.28
CA SER A 222 -13.13 6.18 -11.60
C SER A 222 -12.06 6.96 -10.81
N MET A 223 -11.02 6.30 -10.31
CA MET A 223 -10.04 6.91 -9.37
C MET A 223 -9.42 8.23 -9.85
N TYR A 224 -9.20 8.42 -11.16
CA TYR A 224 -8.67 9.69 -11.67
C TYR A 224 -9.63 10.85 -11.43
N ASP A 225 -10.87 10.68 -11.87
CA ASP A 225 -11.90 11.72 -11.79
C ASP A 225 -12.27 12.00 -10.33
N ASP A 226 -12.35 10.95 -9.50
CA ASP A 226 -12.69 11.07 -8.09
C ASP A 226 -11.56 11.75 -7.29
N ALA A 227 -10.29 11.39 -7.54
CA ALA A 227 -9.15 12.06 -6.94
C ALA A 227 -9.07 13.54 -7.37
N LEU A 228 -9.34 13.84 -8.65
CA LEU A 228 -9.33 15.21 -9.16
C LEU A 228 -10.47 16.03 -8.56
N ALA A 229 -11.67 15.46 -8.46
CA ALA A 229 -12.81 16.09 -7.81
C ALA A 229 -12.51 16.40 -6.35
N PHE A 230 -11.91 15.45 -5.61
CA PHE A 230 -11.53 15.69 -4.21
C PHE A 230 -10.42 16.73 -4.08
N LYS A 231 -9.42 16.72 -4.95
CA LYS A 231 -8.32 17.70 -4.95
C LYS A 231 -8.83 19.14 -5.07
N ARG A 232 -9.89 19.38 -5.85
CA ARG A 232 -10.50 20.72 -6.03
C ARG A 232 -11.10 21.31 -4.75
N PHE A 233 -11.29 20.55 -3.68
CA PHE A 233 -11.74 21.09 -2.39
C PHE A 233 -10.65 21.85 -1.61
N PHE A 234 -9.39 21.78 -2.08
CA PHE A 234 -8.21 22.33 -1.42
C PHE A 234 -7.39 23.27 -2.33
N LEU A 235 -7.88 23.51 -3.55
CA LEU A 235 -7.40 24.57 -4.44
C LEU A 235 -8.15 25.87 -4.11
#